data_AF-A0A376KYR3-F1
#
_entry.id   AF-A0A376KYR3-F1
#
_cell.length_a   1.000
_cell.length_b   1.000
_cell.length_c   1.000
_cell.angle_alpha   90.00
_cell.angle_beta   90.00
_cell.angle_gamma   90.00
#
_symmetry.space_group_name_H-M   'P 1'
#
loop_
_entity.id
_entity.type
_entity.pdbx_description
1 polymer ?
#
loop_
_entity_poly.entity_id
_entity_poly.type
_entity_poly.pdbx_seq_one_letter_code
_entity_poly.pdbx_strand_id
1 'polypeptide(L)' 'MSFLHLPVQSGSDRILNLMGRTHTALEYKAIIRKLRAARPDIQISSDFIVGFPGETTEDFEKR' A
#
# COMPACT_ATOMS: atom_id res chain seq x y z
N MET A 1 13.26 -12.32 -14.06
CA MET A 1 11.92 -12.10 -13.48
C MET A 1 11.92 -10.75 -12.78
N SER A 2 11.19 -9.76 -13.30
CA SER A 2 11.02 -8.45 -12.66
C SER A 2 9.75 -8.46 -11.81
N PHE A 3 9.86 -9.13 -10.66
CA PHE A 3 8.83 -9.17 -9.63
C PHE A 3 9.24 -8.26 -8.49
N LEU A 4 8.38 -7.33 -8.12
CA LEU A 4 8.59 -6.44 -6.99
C LEU A 4 7.51 -6.68 -5.94
N HIS A 5 7.91 -7.14 -4.77
CA HIS A 5 7.04 -7.17 -3.60
C HIS A 5 7.21 -5.86 -2.83
N LEU A 6 6.15 -5.06 -2.78
CA LEU A 6 6.13 -3.79 -2.07
C LEU A 6 4.90 -3.77 -1.16
N PRO A 7 5.06 -4.02 0.14
CA PRO A 7 3.94 -4.16 1.04
C PRO A 7 3.38 -2.79 1.46
N VAL A 8 2.13 -2.50 1.08
CA VAL A 8 1.41 -1.30 1.55
C VAL A 8 0.84 -1.49 2.96
N GLN A 9 0.48 -2.71 3.35
CA GLN A 9 -0.10 -3.08 4.65
C GLN A 9 -1.52 -2.55 4.91
N SER A 10 -1.84 -1.29 4.58
CA SER A 10 -3.20 -0.75 4.64
C SER A 10 -3.39 0.36 3.60
N GLY A 11 -4.63 0.54 3.13
CA GLY A 11 -5.00 1.65 2.26
C GLY A 11 -5.35 2.95 3.02
N SER A 12 -5.49 2.88 4.35
CA SER A 12 -5.77 4.04 5.18
C SER A 12 -4.50 4.61 5.81
N ASP A 13 -4.20 5.88 5.51
CA ASP A 13 -3.08 6.62 6.11
C ASP A 13 -3.15 6.66 7.65
N ARG A 14 -4.36 6.66 8.20
CA ARG A 14 -4.56 6.60 9.67
C ARG A 14 -4.05 5.28 10.23
N ILE A 15 -4.38 4.17 9.58
CA ILE A 15 -3.95 2.83 9.99
C ILE A 15 -2.45 2.64 9.73
N LEU A 16 -1.94 3.15 8.62
CA LEU A 16 -0.49 3.17 8.34
C LEU A 16 0.28 3.88 9.44
N ASN A 17 -0.19 5.04 9.88
CA ASN A 17 0.42 5.78 10.99
C ASN A 17 0.35 4.99 12.32
N LEU A 18 -0.78 4.35 12.62
CA LEU A 18 -0.91 3.49 13.81
C LEU A 18 0.00 2.25 13.75
N MET A 19 0.28 1.73 12.56
CA MET A 19 1.26 0.67 12.32
C MET A 19 2.72 1.16 12.38
N GLY A 20 2.96 2.45 12.60
CA GLY A 20 4.31 3.04 12.61
C GLY A 20 4.95 3.16 11.23
N ARG A 21 4.15 3.20 10.16
CA ARG A 21 4.64 3.42 8.80
C ARG A 21 4.81 4.91 8.55
N THR A 22 5.91 5.28 7.91
CA THR A 22 6.25 6.67 7.55
C THR A 22 5.82 7.05 6.13
N HIS A 23 4.97 6.24 5.49
CA HIS A 23 4.48 6.46 4.15
C HIS A 23 2.95 6.46 4.12
N THR A 24 2.40 7.15 3.12
CA THR A 24 0.98 7.23 2.81
C THR A 24 0.60 6.30 1.66
N ALA A 25 -0.68 5.97 1.55
CA ALA A 25 -1.23 5.25 0.40
C ALA A 25 -1.02 6.04 -0.91
N LEU A 26 -0.95 7.37 -0.84
CA LEU A 26 -0.68 8.22 -2.00
C LEU A 26 0.77 8.06 -2.50
N GLU A 27 1.75 8.09 -1.60
CA GLU A 27 3.17 7.88 -1.92
C GLU A 27 3.39 6.50 -2.50
N TYR A 28 2.76 5.47 -1.92
CA TYR A 28 2.77 4.12 -2.44
C TYR A 28 2.25 4.07 -3.89
N LYS A 29 1.07 4.66 -4.16
CA LYS A 29 0.49 4.75 -5.51
C LYS A 29 1.41 5.52 -6.47
N ALA A 30 2.09 6.56 -6.01
CA ALA A 30 3.03 7.33 -6.82
C ALA A 30 4.26 6.48 -7.22
N ILE A 31 4.79 5.67 -6.30
CA ILE A 31 5.88 4.72 -6.59
C ILE A 31 5.45 3.70 -7.65
N ILE A 32 4.26 3.10 -7.49
CA ILE A 32 3.73 2.15 -8.49
C ILE A 32 3.58 2.80 -9.87
N ARG A 33 3.05 4.03 -9.94
CA ARG A 33 2.91 4.73 -11.22
C ARG A 33 4.25 4.97 -11.90
N LYS A 34 5.26 5.42 -11.15
CA LYS A 34 6.63 5.61 -11.67
C LYS A 34 7.24 4.30 -12.15
N LEU A 35 7.07 3.21 -11.40
CA LEU A 35 7.56 1.89 -11.76
C LEU A 35 6.91 1.37 -13.04
N ARG A 36 5.57 1.48 -13.16
CA ARG A 36 4.84 1.07 -14.36
C ARG A 36 5.20 1.93 -15.58
N ALA A 37 5.46 3.23 -15.39
CA ALA A 37 5.91 4.10 -16.48
C ALA A 37 7.31 3.72 -16.99
N ALA A 38 8.22 3.35 -16.07
CA ALA A 38 9.58 2.91 -16.44
C ALA A 38 9.60 1.48 -16.98
N ARG A 39 8.73 0.60 -16.50
CA ARG A 39 8.59 -0.80 -16.90
C ARG A 39 7.11 -1.22 -16.87
N PRO A 40 6.41 -1.19 -18.01
CA PRO A 40 5.01 -1.56 -18.10
C PRO A 40 4.72 -3.01 -17.66
N ASP A 41 5.68 -3.90 -17.90
CA ASP A 41 5.53 -5.35 -17.70
C ASP A 41 5.91 -5.80 -16.27
N ILE A 42 6.14 -4.85 -15.36
CA ILE A 42 6.53 -5.17 -13.98
C ILE A 42 5.37 -5.82 -13.21
N GLN A 43 5.64 -6.97 -12.60
CA GLN A 43 4.70 -7.61 -11.69
C GLN A 43 4.92 -7.06 -10.29
N ILE A 44 3.85 -6.55 -9.68
CA ILE A 44 3.88 -5.97 -8.34
C ILE A 44 2.97 -6.80 -7.44
N SER A 45 3.49 -7.21 -6.30
CA SER A 45 2.74 -7.85 -5.23
C SER A 45 2.76 -6.98 -3.98
N SER A 46 1.68 -7.00 -3.21
CA SER A 46 1.52 -6.24 -1.98
C SER A 46 0.75 -7.04 -0.95
N ASP A 47 1.15 -6.90 0.31
CA ASP A 47 0.43 -7.47 1.44
C ASP A 47 -0.52 -6.43 2.04
N PHE A 48 -1.65 -6.91 2.56
CA PHE A 48 -2.65 -6.13 3.29
C PHE A 48 -2.97 -6.82 4.61
N ILE A 49 -3.04 -6.02 5.69
CA ILE A 49 -3.46 -6.44 7.01
C ILE A 49 -4.87 -5.90 7.23
N VAL A 50 -5.81 -6.80 7.54
CA VAL A 50 -7.20 -6.46 7.86
C VAL A 50 -7.46 -6.76 9.34
N GLY A 51 -8.38 -6.01 9.97
CA GLY A 51 -8.73 -6.16 11.37
C GLY A 51 -7.65 -5.64 12.33
N PHE A 52 -6.84 -4.67 11.91
CA PHE A 52 -5.85 -4.06 12.79
C PHE A 52 -6.54 -3.39 14.00
N PRO A 53 -5.97 -3.44 15.21
CA PRO A 53 -6.55 -2.77 16.38
C PRO A 53 -6.81 -1.28 16.12
N GLY A 54 -8.09 -0.90 16.11
CA GLY A 54 -8.52 0.46 15.80
C GLY A 54 -8.90 0.71 14.34
N GLU A 55 -8.89 -0.28 13.45
CA GLU A 55 -9.44 -0.20 12.10
C GLU A 55 -10.97 -0.02 12.13
N THR A 56 -11.47 1.00 11.44
CA THR A 56 -12.91 1.22 11.25
C THR A 56 -13.36 0.70 9.89
N THR A 57 -14.68 0.58 9.69
CA THR A 57 -15.27 0.25 8.39
C THR A 57 -14.82 1.21 7.29
N GLU A 58 -14.73 2.51 7.59
CA GLU A 58 -14.26 3.52 6.64
C GLU A 58 -12.78 3.35 6.25
N ASP A 59 -11.94 2.91 7.17
CA ASP A 59 -10.53 2.59 6.88
C ASP A 59 -10.42 1.33 6.03
N PHE A 60 -11.27 0.34 6.32
CA PHE A 60 -11.38 -0.88 5.54
C PHE A 60 -11.89 -0.62 4.11
N GLU A 61 -12.69 0.42 3.86
CA GLU A 61 -13.11 0.78 2.51
C GLU A 61 -12.01 1.44 1.67
N LYS A 62 -10.93 1.94 2.29
CA LYS A 62 -9.85 2.71 1.63
C LYS A 62 -8.74 1.88 0.98
N ARG A 63 -8.94 0.57 0.75
CA ARG A 63 -7.93 -0.41 0.27
C ARG A 63 -7.19 0.02 -1.00
#